data_AF-A0A7D7Y5R3-F1
#
_entry.id   AF-A0A7D7Y5R3-F1
#
_cell.length_a   1.000
_cell.length_b   1.000
_cell.length_c   1.000
_cell.angle_alpha   90.00
_cell.angle_beta   90.00
_cell.angle_gamma   90.00
#
_symmetry.space_group_name_H-M   'P 1'
#
loop_
_entity.id
_entity.type
_entity.pdbx_description
1 polymer ?
#
loop_
_entity_poly.entity_id
_entity_poly.type
_entity_poly.pdbx_seq_one_letter_code
_entity_poly.pdbx_strand_id
1 'polypeptide(L)'
;MMKWKKWRNHYITFLANLFVFLGFSTNAILIRELNPIDNSRVLFSPEIMIITALIGGLLGIAFIGFDIKFFVKDFFYQKFHYDKKFTKMYIGGISVYLFNIILGMLFVVLSVNFYRRIDFSNANSVVRNFNLTRNLIYISIGITSAITIVNFVIIRLARLFIEQALDKRKNNTDDNPKPVNSDDKSVIISFDQNNSQAKEQPVDVKPEQKPSGGLSEL
;
A
#
# COMPACT_ATOMS: atom_id res chain seq x y z
N MET A 1 20.08 10.24 -9.38
CA MET A 1 19.15 10.33 -8.21
C MET A 1 18.03 9.28 -8.19
N MET A 2 17.65 8.67 -9.32
CA MET A 2 16.48 7.77 -9.40
C MET A 2 16.66 6.39 -8.75
N LYS A 3 17.88 5.81 -8.79
CA LYS A 3 18.18 4.50 -8.18
C LYS A 3 17.93 4.47 -6.66
N TRP A 4 18.28 5.56 -5.96
CA TRP A 4 18.08 5.69 -4.51
C TRP A 4 16.61 5.80 -4.10
N LYS A 5 15.77 6.47 -4.88
CA LYS A 5 14.32 6.53 -4.63
C LYS A 5 13.66 5.15 -4.81
N LYS A 6 14.01 4.43 -5.88
CA LYS A 6 13.53 3.07 -6.15
C LYS A 6 13.91 2.08 -5.04
N TRP A 7 15.15 2.18 -4.56
CA TRP A 7 15.64 1.39 -3.42
C TRP A 7 14.88 1.71 -2.12
N ARG A 8 14.84 2.97 -1.69
CA ARG A 8 14.16 3.35 -0.44
C ARG A 8 12.72 2.84 -0.37
N ASN A 9 11.95 3.04 -1.44
CA ASN A 9 10.54 2.67 -1.45
C ASN A 9 10.36 1.14 -1.41
N HIS A 10 11.23 0.39 -2.10
CA HIS A 10 11.25 -1.08 -2.03
C HIS A 10 11.49 -1.60 -0.61
N TYR A 11 12.47 -1.02 0.09
CA TYR A 11 12.80 -1.43 1.45
C TYR A 11 11.70 -1.10 2.45
N ILE A 12 11.04 0.05 2.32
CA ILE A 12 9.96 0.44 3.23
C ILE A 12 8.77 -0.53 3.11
N THR A 13 8.32 -0.84 1.89
CA THR A 13 7.22 -1.80 1.70
C THR A 13 7.62 -3.20 2.18
N PHE A 14 8.86 -3.62 1.92
CA PHE A 14 9.36 -4.91 2.44
C PHE A 14 9.38 -4.96 3.97
N LEU A 15 9.94 -3.94 4.63
CA LEU A 15 9.99 -3.83 6.09
C LEU A 15 8.59 -3.82 6.70
N ALA A 16 7.64 -3.09 6.11
CA ALA A 16 6.26 -3.08 6.58
C ALA A 16 5.67 -4.50 6.63
N ASN A 17 5.85 -5.26 5.56
CA ASN A 17 5.37 -6.64 5.47
C ASN A 17 6.12 -7.57 6.42
N LEU A 18 7.44 -7.38 6.59
CA LEU A 18 8.27 -8.17 7.50
C LEU A 18 7.86 -7.98 8.96
N PHE A 19 7.64 -6.74 9.43
CA PHE A 19 7.25 -6.49 10.82
C PHE A 19 5.88 -7.05 11.16
N VAL A 20 4.92 -6.96 10.22
CA VAL A 20 3.61 -7.62 10.37
C VAL A 20 3.81 -9.13 10.47
N PHE A 21 4.54 -9.74 9.53
CA PHE A 21 4.79 -11.17 9.55
C PHE A 21 5.44 -11.63 10.86
N LEU A 22 6.47 -10.93 11.34
CA LEU A 22 7.15 -11.26 12.60
C LEU A 22 6.20 -11.14 13.78
N GLY A 23 5.46 -10.04 13.92
CA GLY A 23 4.56 -9.83 15.06
C GLY A 23 3.46 -10.90 15.17
N PHE A 24 2.89 -11.32 14.05
CA PHE A 24 1.91 -12.41 14.03
C PHE A 24 2.57 -13.79 14.22
N SER A 25 3.76 -14.01 13.65
CA SER A 25 4.45 -15.30 13.75
C SER A 25 5.01 -15.57 15.17
N THR A 26 5.36 -14.54 15.93
CA THR A 26 5.73 -14.69 17.34
C THR A 26 4.63 -15.38 18.14
N ASN A 27 3.36 -15.24 17.75
CA ASN A 27 2.25 -15.92 18.42
C ASN A 27 2.27 -17.44 18.27
N ALA A 28 2.89 -17.99 17.22
CA ALA A 28 3.12 -19.44 17.09
C ALA A 28 4.15 -19.96 18.10
N ILE A 29 5.13 -19.12 18.47
CA ILE A 29 6.09 -19.46 19.53
C ILE A 29 5.39 -19.36 20.88
N LEU A 30 4.66 -18.27 21.12
CA LEU A 30 3.95 -18.05 22.38
C LEU A 30 2.94 -19.16 22.68
N ILE A 31 2.17 -19.63 21.69
CA ILE A 31 1.20 -20.71 21.92
C ILE A 31 1.84 -22.04 22.30
N ARG A 32 3.08 -22.29 21.86
CA ARG A 32 3.87 -23.45 22.28
C ARG A 32 4.27 -23.32 23.74
N GLU A 33 4.69 -22.13 24.15
CA GLU A 33 5.07 -21.85 25.54
C GLU A 33 3.89 -21.80 26.49
N LEU A 34 2.72 -21.40 26.02
CA LEU A 34 1.45 -21.37 26.77
C LEU A 34 0.71 -22.71 26.82
N ASN A 35 1.32 -23.83 26.38
CA ASN A 35 0.60 -25.09 26.26
C ASN A 35 0.18 -25.64 27.64
N PRO A 36 -1.13 -25.68 27.97
CA PRO A 36 -1.61 -26.12 29.29
C PRO A 36 -1.47 -27.64 29.49
N ILE A 37 -1.10 -28.39 28.45
CA ILE A 37 -0.94 -29.85 28.48
C ILE A 37 0.51 -30.22 28.86
N ASP A 38 1.46 -29.29 28.76
CA ASP A 38 2.88 -29.51 29.05
C ASP A 38 3.27 -28.78 30.35
N ASN A 39 3.40 -29.54 31.44
CA ASN A 39 3.64 -29.02 32.80
C ASN A 39 5.04 -28.40 33.02
N SER A 40 5.89 -28.33 31.99
CA SER A 40 7.30 -27.92 32.10
C SER A 40 7.59 -26.46 31.72
N ARG A 41 6.57 -25.64 31.44
CA ARG A 41 6.73 -24.36 30.73
C ARG A 41 6.40 -23.12 31.56
N VAL A 42 6.96 -21.99 31.11
CA VAL A 42 6.80 -20.67 31.74
C VAL A 42 5.37 -20.17 31.55
N LEU A 43 4.71 -19.83 32.66
CA LEU A 43 3.34 -19.31 32.66
C LEU A 43 3.32 -17.87 32.13
N PHE A 44 3.26 -17.71 30.80
CA PHE A 44 3.05 -16.41 30.18
C PHE A 44 1.56 -16.01 30.26
N SER A 45 1.30 -14.71 30.32
CA SER A 45 -0.07 -14.19 30.16
C SER A 45 -0.46 -14.27 28.68
N PRO A 46 -1.64 -14.80 28.33
CA PRO A 46 -2.08 -14.92 26.93
C PRO A 46 -2.27 -13.54 26.26
N GLU A 47 -2.47 -12.48 27.05
CA GLU A 47 -2.53 -11.09 26.57
C GLU A 47 -1.23 -10.66 25.87
N ILE A 48 -0.09 -11.29 26.17
CA ILE A 48 1.18 -11.04 25.47
C ILE A 48 1.04 -11.28 23.96
N MET A 49 0.20 -12.23 23.54
CA MET A 49 -0.06 -12.52 22.12
C MET A 49 -0.74 -11.33 21.40
N ILE A 50 -1.57 -10.57 22.11
CA ILE A 50 -2.18 -9.35 21.58
C ILE A 50 -1.13 -8.26 21.46
N ILE A 51 -0.27 -8.12 22.48
CA ILE A 51 0.78 -7.09 22.51
C ILE A 51 1.77 -7.29 21.36
N THR A 52 2.25 -8.52 21.13
CA THR A 52 3.18 -8.84 20.03
C THR A 52 2.57 -8.59 18.66
N ALA A 53 1.33 -9.01 18.44
CA ALA A 53 0.62 -8.75 17.19
C ALA A 53 0.37 -7.24 16.97
N LEU A 54 0.02 -6.52 18.04
CA LEU A 54 -0.20 -5.07 18.00
C LEU A 54 1.10 -4.32 17.65
N ILE A 55 2.22 -4.66 18.28
CA ILE A 55 3.53 -4.05 17.98
C ILE A 55 3.90 -4.30 16.50
N GLY A 56 3.76 -5.53 16.02
CA GLY A 56 4.03 -5.86 14.61
C GLY A 56 3.13 -5.09 13.64
N GLY A 57 1.82 -4.99 13.96
CA GLY A 57 0.86 -4.22 13.19
C GLY A 57 1.17 -2.72 13.16
N LEU A 58 1.47 -2.11 14.32
CA LEU A 58 1.80 -0.69 14.43
C LEU A 58 3.09 -0.35 13.67
N LEU A 59 4.13 -1.18 13.77
CA LEU A 59 5.36 -1.01 12.99
C LEU A 59 5.07 -1.12 11.50
N GLY A 60 4.28 -2.11 11.07
CA GLY A 60 3.83 -2.25 9.69
C GLY A 60 3.12 -1.01 9.15
N ILE A 61 2.14 -0.50 9.92
CA ILE A 61 1.39 0.71 9.60
C ILE A 61 2.32 1.92 9.52
N ALA A 62 3.28 2.06 10.43
CA ALA A 62 4.24 3.16 10.41
C ALA A 62 5.09 3.17 9.12
N PHE A 63 5.59 2.00 8.70
CA PHE A 63 6.33 1.89 7.44
C PHE A 63 5.46 2.16 6.21
N ILE A 64 4.22 1.67 6.15
CA ILE A 64 3.29 2.05 5.08
C ILE A 64 2.99 3.55 5.10
N GLY A 65 2.86 4.16 6.28
CA GLY A 65 2.70 5.62 6.42
C GLY A 65 3.89 6.38 5.84
N PHE A 66 5.12 5.90 6.05
CA PHE A 66 6.30 6.46 5.38
C PHE A 66 6.24 6.28 3.86
N ASP A 67 5.81 5.11 3.37
CA ASP A 67 5.65 4.86 1.92
C ASP A 67 4.66 5.84 1.29
N ILE A 68 3.50 6.06 1.90
CA ILE A 68 2.48 7.01 1.46
C ILE A 68 3.02 8.43 1.48
N LYS A 69 3.71 8.83 2.55
CA LYS A 69 4.33 10.17 2.65
C LYS A 69 5.30 10.40 1.49
N PHE A 70 6.13 9.41 1.16
CA PHE A 70 7.04 9.50 0.01
C PHE A 70 6.31 9.47 -1.33
N PHE A 71 5.25 8.66 -1.44
CA PHE A 71 4.40 8.63 -2.63
C PHE A 71 3.79 10.01 -2.90
N VAL A 72 3.15 10.63 -1.91
CA VAL A 72 2.59 11.99 -2.08
C VAL A 72 3.68 13.00 -2.44
N LYS A 73 4.83 12.97 -1.75
CA LYS A 73 5.93 13.90 -2.06
C LYS A 73 6.48 13.72 -3.48
N ASP A 74 6.64 12.48 -3.95
CA ASP A 74 7.25 12.19 -5.24
C ASP A 74 6.25 12.37 -6.41
N PHE A 75 4.94 12.15 -6.21
CA PHE A 75 3.94 12.15 -7.29
C PHE A 75 2.99 13.36 -7.31
N PHE A 76 2.68 13.99 -6.17
CA PHE A 76 1.81 15.18 -6.13
C PHE A 76 2.51 16.39 -6.78
N TYR A 77 3.84 16.44 -6.70
CA TYR A 77 4.66 17.51 -7.26
C TYR A 77 4.86 17.45 -8.79
N GLN A 78 4.51 16.32 -9.44
CA GLN A 78 4.71 16.13 -10.89
C GLN A 78 3.41 16.18 -11.72
N LYS A 79 2.40 16.89 -11.21
CA LYS A 79 1.12 17.20 -11.89
C LYS A 79 0.28 15.94 -12.16
N PHE A 80 -0.67 15.69 -11.26
CA PHE A 80 -2.11 15.38 -11.40
C PHE A 80 -2.74 14.86 -12.72
N HIS A 81 -1.96 14.33 -13.65
CA HIS A 81 -2.42 13.66 -14.86
C HIS A 81 -1.91 12.22 -14.90
N TYR A 82 -1.59 11.68 -13.72
CA TYR A 82 -1.23 10.29 -13.56
C TYR A 82 -2.43 9.41 -13.83
N ASP A 83 -2.15 8.31 -14.52
CA ASP A 83 -3.09 7.26 -14.88
C ASP A 83 -3.85 6.79 -13.61
N LYS A 84 -5.09 7.31 -13.47
CA LYS A 84 -5.96 7.11 -12.30
C LYS A 84 -6.08 5.62 -11.93
N LYS A 85 -5.85 4.72 -12.89
CA LYS A 85 -5.86 3.27 -12.72
C LYS A 85 -4.79 2.79 -11.73
N PHE A 86 -3.53 3.20 -11.88
CA PHE A 86 -2.43 2.68 -11.04
C PHE A 86 -2.41 3.30 -9.64
N THR A 87 -2.81 4.57 -9.51
CA THR A 87 -3.02 5.20 -8.20
C THR A 87 -4.16 4.53 -7.42
N LYS A 88 -5.27 4.17 -8.09
CA LYS A 88 -6.35 3.37 -7.48
C LYS A 88 -5.86 1.99 -7.05
N MET A 89 -5.02 1.33 -7.85
CA MET A 89 -4.42 0.04 -7.50
C MET A 89 -3.50 0.14 -6.27
N TYR A 90 -2.69 1.21 -6.19
CA TYR A 90 -1.83 1.48 -5.03
C TYR A 90 -2.64 1.71 -3.74
N ILE A 91 -3.65 2.59 -3.79
CA ILE A 91 -4.54 2.85 -2.64
C ILE A 91 -5.31 1.58 -2.26
N GLY A 92 -5.80 0.82 -3.25
CA GLY A 92 -6.46 -0.47 -3.02
C GLY A 92 -5.56 -1.48 -2.31
N GLY A 93 -4.28 -1.57 -2.71
CA GLY A 93 -3.28 -2.39 -2.01
C GLY A 93 -3.11 -1.97 -0.55
N ILE A 94 -2.97 -0.67 -0.28
CA ILE A 94 -2.90 -0.15 1.11
C ILE A 94 -4.16 -0.49 1.90
N SER A 95 -5.36 -0.34 1.33
CA SER A 95 -6.60 -0.69 2.03
C SER A 95 -6.66 -2.17 2.39
N VAL A 96 -6.29 -3.06 1.45
CA VAL A 96 -6.19 -4.50 1.70
C VAL A 96 -5.12 -4.80 2.76
N TYR A 97 -4.03 -4.03 2.81
CA TYR A 97 -2.98 -4.16 3.83
C TYR A 97 -3.53 -3.91 5.24
N LEU A 98 -4.21 -2.78 5.41
CA LEU A 98 -4.78 -2.40 6.69
C LEU A 98 -5.88 -3.36 7.12
N PHE A 99 -6.73 -3.79 6.18
CA PHE A 99 -7.75 -4.79 6.44
C PHE A 99 -7.13 -6.12 6.90
N ASN A 100 -6.01 -6.54 6.30
CA ASN A 100 -5.28 -7.74 6.70
C ASN A 100 -4.80 -7.68 8.16
N ILE A 101 -4.27 -6.54 8.59
CA ILE A 101 -3.84 -6.33 9.98
C ILE A 101 -5.04 -6.44 10.93
N ILE A 102 -6.17 -5.81 10.59
CA ILE A 102 -7.39 -5.88 11.40
C ILE A 102 -7.89 -7.32 11.52
N LEU A 103 -7.94 -8.04 10.40
CA LEU A 103 -8.40 -9.42 10.35
C LEU A 103 -7.47 -10.36 11.15
N GLY A 104 -6.15 -10.20 11.01
CA GLY A 104 -5.18 -10.93 11.83
C GLY A 104 -5.38 -10.64 13.32
N MET A 105 -5.52 -9.36 13.70
CA MET A 105 -5.77 -8.99 15.10
C MET A 105 -7.06 -9.60 15.65
N LEU A 106 -8.12 -9.67 14.85
CA LEU A 106 -9.37 -10.33 15.25
C LEU A 106 -9.13 -11.80 15.62
N PHE A 107 -8.39 -12.55 14.78
CA PHE A 107 -8.06 -13.95 15.07
C PHE A 107 -7.22 -14.12 16.34
N VAL A 108 -6.25 -13.22 16.57
CA VAL A 108 -5.44 -13.22 17.79
C VAL A 108 -6.31 -12.94 19.03
N VAL A 109 -7.19 -11.95 18.98
CA VAL A 109 -8.09 -11.63 20.10
C VAL A 109 -9.06 -12.77 20.39
N LEU A 110 -9.63 -13.38 19.35
CA LEU A 110 -10.47 -14.58 19.50
C LEU A 110 -9.69 -15.74 20.13
N SER A 111 -8.44 -15.95 19.70
CA SER A 111 -7.57 -16.98 20.29
C SER A 111 -7.40 -16.75 21.79
N VAL A 112 -7.05 -15.54 22.22
CA VAL A 112 -6.91 -15.20 23.64
C VAL A 112 -8.20 -15.41 24.42
N ASN A 113 -9.36 -15.06 23.85
CA ASN A 113 -10.66 -15.31 24.48
C ASN A 113 -10.93 -16.81 24.69
N PHE A 114 -10.65 -17.66 23.68
CA PHE A 114 -10.81 -19.11 23.83
C PHE A 114 -9.82 -19.69 24.84
N TYR A 115 -8.58 -19.20 24.86
CA TYR A 115 -7.58 -19.62 25.84
C TYR A 115 -8.02 -19.27 27.27
N ARG A 116 -8.58 -18.08 27.50
CA ARG A 116 -9.11 -17.67 28.82
C ARG A 116 -10.30 -18.50 29.30
N ARG A 117 -11.01 -19.17 28.39
CA ARG A 117 -12.14 -20.06 28.71
C ARG A 117 -11.69 -21.50 29.02
N ILE A 118 -10.39 -21.76 29.10
CA ILE A 118 -9.87 -23.05 29.51
C ILE A 118 -10.22 -23.29 30.98
N ASP A 119 -11.06 -24.30 31.21
CA ASP A 119 -11.39 -24.78 32.55
C ASP A 119 -10.52 -26.00 32.86
N PHE A 120 -9.52 -25.78 33.72
CA PHE A 120 -8.56 -26.81 34.12
C PHE A 120 -9.20 -28.00 34.87
N SER A 121 -10.44 -27.87 35.35
CA SER A 121 -11.17 -28.98 35.98
C SER A 121 -11.74 -29.98 34.97
N ASN A 122 -11.91 -29.57 33.70
CA ASN A 122 -12.50 -30.39 32.65
C ASN A 122 -11.53 -30.59 31.49
N ALA A 123 -10.80 -31.71 31.50
CA ALA A 123 -9.78 -32.05 30.50
C ALA A 123 -10.27 -31.97 29.05
N ASN A 124 -11.52 -32.38 28.77
CA ASN A 124 -12.10 -32.29 27.43
C ASN A 124 -12.26 -30.84 26.96
N SER A 125 -12.64 -29.94 27.88
CA SER A 125 -12.76 -28.52 27.59
C SER A 125 -11.39 -27.86 27.35
N VAL A 126 -10.36 -28.25 28.11
CA VAL A 126 -8.96 -27.78 27.94
C VAL A 126 -8.47 -28.11 26.54
N VAL A 127 -8.55 -29.37 26.14
CA VAL A 127 -8.05 -29.83 24.83
C VAL A 127 -8.79 -29.14 23.68
N ARG A 128 -10.13 -29.01 23.78
CA ARG A 128 -10.94 -28.36 22.74
C ARG A 128 -10.57 -26.88 22.60
N ASN A 129 -10.58 -26.12 23.69
CA ASN A 129 -10.33 -24.68 23.66
C ASN A 129 -8.88 -24.35 23.29
N PHE A 130 -7.93 -25.18 23.72
CA PHE A 130 -6.53 -25.06 23.30
C PHE A 130 -6.37 -25.33 21.79
N ASN A 131 -7.00 -26.38 21.26
CA ASN A 131 -6.98 -26.66 19.81
C ASN A 131 -7.62 -25.53 18.99
N LEU A 132 -8.73 -24.95 19.46
CA LEU A 132 -9.34 -23.77 18.81
C LEU A 132 -8.38 -22.58 18.81
N THR A 133 -7.78 -22.27 19.95
CA THR A 133 -6.76 -21.20 20.08
C THR A 133 -5.62 -21.43 19.10
N ARG A 134 -5.06 -22.65 19.07
CA ARG A 134 -3.96 -23.03 18.18
C ARG A 134 -4.33 -22.86 16.71
N ASN A 135 -5.50 -23.34 16.31
CA ASN A 135 -5.96 -23.26 14.93
C ASN A 135 -6.19 -21.80 14.50
N LEU A 136 -6.79 -20.98 15.35
CA LEU A 136 -7.02 -19.56 15.07
C LEU A 136 -5.70 -18.79 14.88
N ILE A 137 -4.66 -19.08 15.67
CA ILE A 137 -3.33 -18.48 15.48
C ILE A 137 -2.69 -18.91 14.17
N TYR A 138 -2.72 -20.20 13.81
CA TYR A 138 -2.17 -20.64 12.53
C TYR A 138 -2.95 -20.09 11.33
N ILE A 139 -4.28 -19.99 11.43
CA ILE A 139 -5.12 -19.34 10.43
C ILE A 139 -4.74 -17.86 10.31
N SER A 140 -4.57 -17.15 11.43
CA SER A 140 -4.09 -15.77 11.44
C SER A 140 -2.77 -15.64 10.70
N ILE A 141 -1.77 -16.45 11.05
CA ILE A 141 -0.45 -16.40 10.41
C ILE A 141 -0.55 -16.72 8.92
N GLY A 142 -1.29 -17.76 8.53
CA GLY A 142 -1.45 -18.18 7.14
C GLY A 142 -2.12 -17.12 6.28
N ILE A 143 -3.27 -16.62 6.72
CA ILE A 143 -4.02 -15.57 6.01
C ILE A 143 -3.19 -14.29 5.96
N THR A 144 -2.63 -13.86 7.09
CA THR A 144 -1.83 -12.64 7.14
C THR A 144 -0.63 -12.77 6.21
N SER A 145 0.10 -13.88 6.22
CA SER A 145 1.25 -14.09 5.31
C SER A 145 0.85 -14.07 3.84
N ALA A 146 -0.21 -14.80 3.46
CA ALA A 146 -0.67 -14.87 2.08
C ALA A 146 -1.07 -13.48 1.55
N ILE A 147 -1.88 -12.73 2.31
CA ILE A 147 -2.32 -11.40 1.90
C ILE A 147 -1.14 -10.42 1.87
N THR A 148 -0.23 -10.50 2.83
CA THR A 148 0.98 -9.66 2.92
C THR A 148 1.85 -9.84 1.66
N ILE A 149 2.06 -11.07 1.19
CA ILE A 149 2.82 -11.36 -0.05
C ILE A 149 2.11 -10.80 -1.28
N VAL A 150 0.82 -11.10 -1.45
CA VAL A 150 0.04 -10.61 -2.60
C VAL A 150 0.06 -9.09 -2.63
N ASN A 151 -0.09 -8.46 -1.48
CA ASN A 151 -0.12 -7.02 -1.38
C ASN A 151 1.23 -6.35 -1.66
N PHE A 152 2.32 -6.93 -1.16
CA PHE A 152 3.67 -6.52 -1.54
C PHE A 152 3.84 -6.49 -3.06
N VAL A 153 3.37 -7.53 -3.76
CA VAL A 153 3.43 -7.59 -5.22
C VAL A 153 2.57 -6.50 -5.87
N ILE A 154 1.32 -6.32 -5.42
CA ILE A 154 0.39 -5.30 -5.96
C ILE A 154 0.95 -3.88 -5.81
N ILE A 155 1.36 -3.51 -4.59
CA ILE A 155 1.90 -2.17 -4.30
C ILE A 155 3.17 -1.93 -5.12
N ARG A 156 4.04 -2.94 -5.22
CA ARG A 156 5.28 -2.85 -5.99
C ARG A 156 5.02 -2.68 -7.48
N LEU A 157 4.13 -3.49 -8.06
CA LEU A 157 3.78 -3.39 -9.47
C LEU A 157 3.15 -2.03 -9.79
N ALA A 158 2.23 -1.55 -8.94
CA ALA A 158 1.63 -0.23 -9.10
C ALA A 158 2.71 0.87 -9.11
N ARG A 159 3.66 0.86 -8.16
CA ARG A 159 4.79 1.81 -8.15
C ARG A 159 5.64 1.73 -9.41
N LEU A 160 6.00 0.51 -9.85
CA LEU A 160 6.84 0.32 -11.04
C LEU A 160 6.17 0.89 -12.30
N PHE A 161 4.86 0.65 -12.48
CA PHE A 161 4.13 1.19 -13.63
C PHE A 161 4.03 2.71 -13.58
N ILE A 162 3.79 3.29 -12.41
CA ILE A 162 3.73 4.75 -12.25
C ILE A 162 5.11 5.38 -12.54
N GLU A 163 6.19 4.75 -12.07
CA GLU A 163 7.56 5.22 -12.34
C GLU A 163 7.95 5.09 -13.82
N GLN A 164 7.60 3.98 -14.49
CA GLN A 164 7.86 3.81 -15.92
C GLN A 164 7.09 4.82 -16.77
N ALA A 165 5.83 5.10 -16.42
CA ALA A 165 5.03 6.13 -17.10
C ALA A 165 5.67 7.51 -16.97
N LEU A 166 6.31 7.80 -15.83
CA LEU A 166 7.05 9.06 -15.66
C LEU A 166 8.34 9.13 -16.46
N ASP A 167 9.11 8.05 -16.45
CA ASP A 167 10.39 7.99 -17.16
C ASP A 167 10.19 8.19 -18.66
N LYS A 168 9.16 7.56 -19.26
CA LYS A 168 8.83 7.72 -20.68
C LYS A 168 8.45 9.15 -21.04
N ARG A 169 7.68 9.84 -20.19
CA ARG A 169 7.27 11.23 -20.43
C ARG A 169 8.39 12.23 -20.21
N LYS A 170 9.21 12.05 -19.18
CA LYS A 170 10.36 12.92 -18.94
C LYS A 170 11.36 12.89 -20.09
N ASN A 171 11.46 11.75 -20.77
CA ASN A 171 12.35 11.55 -21.92
C ASN A 171 11.64 11.73 -23.28
N ASN A 172 10.42 12.27 -23.33
CA ASN A 172 9.62 12.47 -24.56
C ASN A 172 9.58 11.24 -25.49
N THR A 173 9.51 10.04 -24.91
CA THR A 173 9.51 8.76 -25.64
C THR A 173 8.13 8.09 -25.59
N ASP A 174 7.06 8.89 -25.45
CA ASP A 174 5.69 8.40 -25.47
C ASP A 174 5.28 8.15 -26.93
N ASP A 175 5.21 6.87 -27.33
CA ASP A 175 4.87 6.41 -28.70
C ASP A 175 3.42 6.71 -29.13
N ASN A 176 2.62 7.39 -28.29
CA ASN A 176 1.21 7.60 -28.56
C ASN A 176 0.75 8.95 -27.99
N PRO A 177 0.89 10.06 -28.75
CA PRO A 177 0.32 11.33 -28.35
C PRO A 177 -1.20 11.23 -28.50
N LYS A 178 -1.89 10.79 -27.45
CA LYS A 178 -3.34 11.00 -27.39
C LYS A 178 -3.57 12.50 -27.58
N PRO A 179 -4.45 12.91 -28.51
CA PRO A 179 -4.70 14.32 -28.77
C PRO A 179 -5.14 14.95 -27.45
N VAL A 180 -4.34 15.90 -26.99
CA VAL A 180 -4.63 16.73 -25.83
C VAL A 180 -5.87 17.54 -26.22
N ASN A 181 -7.03 17.16 -25.68
CA ASN A 181 -8.21 18.01 -25.76
C ASN A 181 -7.85 19.34 -25.11
N SER A 182 -8.11 20.44 -25.83
CA SER A 182 -7.56 21.78 -25.59
C SER A 182 -7.98 22.44 -24.28
N ASP A 183 -8.87 21.80 -23.50
CA ASP A 183 -9.26 22.25 -22.15
C ASP A 183 -8.29 21.75 -21.06
N ASP A 184 -7.35 20.87 -21.40
CA ASP A 184 -6.33 20.28 -20.51
C ASP A 184 -4.95 20.94 -20.70
N LYS A 185 -4.91 22.28 -20.78
CA LYS A 185 -3.64 23.03 -20.86
C LYS A 185 -2.83 22.89 -19.59
N SER A 186 -2.01 21.85 -19.54
CA SER A 186 -0.99 21.67 -18.52
C SER A 186 0.20 22.62 -18.80
N VAL A 187 0.22 23.78 -18.16
CA VAL A 187 1.46 24.57 -18.04
C VAL A 187 2.45 23.76 -17.20
N ILE A 188 3.41 23.09 -17.81
CA ILE A 188 4.50 22.43 -17.08
C ILE A 188 5.38 23.56 -16.55
N ILE A 189 5.11 24.04 -15.32
CA ILE A 189 6.02 24.96 -14.63
C ILE A 189 7.15 24.10 -14.07
N SER A 190 8.23 23.96 -14.85
CA SER A 190 9.50 23.45 -14.35
C SER A 190 10.09 24.51 -13.40
N PHE A 191 10.00 24.29 -12.09
CA PHE A 191 10.72 25.09 -11.09
C PHE A 191 12.19 24.64 -10.94
N ASP A 192 12.82 24.14 -12.00
CA ASP A 192 14.28 24.08 -12.05
C ASP A 192 14.75 25.50 -12.35
N GLN A 193 15.14 26.23 -11.30
CA GLN A 193 15.65 27.60 -11.32
C GLN A 193 16.96 27.79 -12.12
N ASN A 194 17.33 26.84 -12.99
CA ASN A 194 18.57 26.86 -13.74
C ASN A 194 18.44 26.61 -15.24
N ASN A 195 17.23 26.68 -15.82
CA ASN A 195 17.06 26.66 -17.28
C ASN A 195 16.18 27.83 -17.74
N SER A 196 16.77 29.04 -17.71
CA SER A 196 16.32 30.11 -18.60
C SER A 196 16.70 29.73 -20.02
N GLN A 197 15.69 29.35 -20.82
CA GLN A 197 15.54 29.58 -22.27
C GLN A 197 14.78 28.42 -22.93
N ALA A 198 13.46 28.53 -22.98
CA ALA A 198 12.68 27.97 -24.07
C ALA A 198 11.85 29.13 -24.64
N LYS A 199 12.24 29.55 -25.86
CA LYS A 199 11.64 30.66 -26.60
C LYS A 199 10.16 30.37 -26.87
N GLU A 200 9.32 31.36 -26.59
CA GLU A 200 7.92 31.41 -27.00
C GLU A 200 7.84 31.47 -28.54
N GLN A 201 7.06 30.57 -29.15
CA GLN A 201 6.62 30.70 -30.53
C GLN A 201 5.31 31.51 -30.57
N PRO A 202 5.13 32.42 -31.53
CA PRO A 202 4.02 33.36 -31.53
C PRO A 202 2.70 32.71 -31.95
N VAL A 203 1.64 33.17 -31.30
CA VAL A 203 0.23 32.87 -31.55
C VAL A 203 -0.16 33.47 -32.90
N ASP A 204 -0.56 32.62 -33.85
CA ASP A 204 -1.10 33.08 -35.13
C ASP A 204 -2.53 33.63 -34.96
N VAL A 205 -2.77 34.75 -35.63
CA VAL A 205 -3.87 35.68 -35.43
C VAL A 205 -5.07 35.26 -36.28
N LYS A 206 -6.26 35.10 -35.66
CA LYS A 206 -7.53 35.05 -36.40
C LYS A 206 -7.77 36.39 -37.13
N PRO A 207 -8.11 36.41 -38.42
CA PRO A 207 -8.67 37.61 -39.03
C PRO A 207 -10.19 37.64 -38.88
N GLU A 208 -10.70 38.71 -38.27
CA GLU A 208 -12.10 39.10 -38.24
C GLU A 208 -12.61 39.58 -39.62
N GLN A 209 -13.91 39.37 -39.80
CA GLN A 209 -14.85 39.85 -40.83
C GLN A 209 -14.54 41.17 -41.55
N LYS A 210 -14.91 41.22 -42.84
CA LYS A 210 -15.60 42.37 -43.46
C LYS A 210 -16.72 41.92 -44.44
N PRO A 211 -17.75 42.76 -44.69
CA PRO A 211 -19.09 42.33 -45.10
C PRO A 211 -19.46 42.66 -46.57
N SER A 212 -20.70 42.28 -46.94
CA SER A 212 -21.58 42.85 -47.98
C SER A 212 -21.72 42.08 -49.30
N GLY A 213 -22.80 41.29 -49.39
CA GLY A 213 -23.92 41.51 -50.33
C GLY A 213 -23.72 41.21 -51.81
N GLY A 214 -24.50 40.26 -52.33
CA GLY A 214 -24.72 40.11 -53.77
C GLY A 214 -25.48 38.84 -54.15
N LEU A 215 -26.80 38.82 -53.91
CA LEU A 215 -27.74 38.08 -54.76
C LEU A 215 -27.84 38.85 -56.08
N SER A 216 -27.61 38.19 -57.22
CA SER A 216 -28.26 38.51 -58.50
C SER A 216 -28.25 37.26 -59.39
N GLU A 217 -29.40 36.61 -59.43
CA GLU A 217 -30.04 35.92 -60.56
C GLU A 217 -29.16 35.28 -61.65
N LEU A 218 -29.11 33.94 -61.68
CA LEU A 218 -29.76 33.03 -62.67
C LEU A 218 -29.28 31.59 -62.48
#